data_AF-A0A1B2DE83-F1
#
_entry.id   AF-A0A1B2DE83-F1
#
_cell.length_a   1.000
_cell.length_b   1.000
_cell.length_c   1.000
_cell.angle_alpha   90.00
_cell.angle_beta   90.00
_cell.angle_gamma   90.00
#
_symmetry.space_group_name_H-M   'P 1'
#
loop_
_entity.id
_entity.type
_entity.pdbx_description
1 polymer ?
#
loop_
_entity_poly.entity_id
_entity_poly.type
_entity_poly.pdbx_seq_one_letter_code
_entity_poly.pdbx_strand_id
1 'polypeptide(L)' 'MAILTFLLIGWVLNWFKFERVFSQAFKELFNKEVSSASYYFLFFVIGVFGEIVLLIQGAYYDYFLQK' A
#
# COMPACT_ATOMS: atom_id res chain seq x y z
N MET A 1 -5.66 1.02 14.71
CA MET A 1 -6.67 1.33 13.67
C MET A 1 -6.00 1.28 12.31
N ALA A 2 -6.12 0.18 11.58
CA ALA A 2 -5.43 -0.05 10.29
C ALA A 2 -5.61 1.12 9.30
N ILE A 3 -6.84 1.60 9.16
CA ILE A 3 -7.22 2.68 8.22
C ILE A 3 -6.43 3.97 8.48
N LEU A 4 -6.27 4.37 9.74
CA LEU A 4 -5.52 5.59 10.10
C LEU A 4 -4.04 5.46 9.74
N THR A 5 -3.46 4.28 9.97
CA THR A 5 -2.07 4.00 9.62
C THR A 5 -1.86 4.08 8.11
N PHE A 6 -2.74 3.49 7.31
CA PHE A 6 -2.64 3.55 5.85
C PHE A 6 -2.83 4.97 5.30
N LEU A 7 -3.76 5.75 5.86
CA LEU A 7 -3.95 7.16 5.50
C LEU A 7 -2.70 8.00 5.82
N LEU A 8 -2.08 7.78 6.99
CA LEU A 8 -0.86 8.48 7.39
C LEU A 8 0.32 8.13 6.47
N ILE A 9 0.51 6.85 6.15
CA ILE A 9 1.54 6.42 5.20
C ILE A 9 1.28 7.06 3.83
N GLY A 10 0.06 6.99 3.32
CA GLY A 10 -0.32 7.62 2.05
C GLY A 10 -0.06 9.13 2.04
N TRP A 11 -0.37 9.82 3.14
CA TRP A 11 -0.14 11.25 3.29
C TRP A 11 1.35 11.61 3.30
N VAL A 12 2.17 10.87 4.06
CA VAL A 12 3.62 11.04 4.09
C VAL A 12 4.23 10.77 2.72
N LEU A 13 3.82 9.70 2.03
CA LEU A 13 4.30 9.39 0.68
C LEU A 13 3.92 10.47 -0.34
N ASN A 14 2.76 11.12 -0.17
CA ASN A 14 2.33 12.21 -1.03
C ASN A 14 3.26 13.43 -0.94
N TRP A 15 3.83 13.73 0.24
CA TRP A 15 4.80 14.83 0.39
C TRP A 15 6.01 14.68 -0.52
N PHE A 16 6.45 13.44 -0.75
CA PHE A 16 7.58 13.13 -1.63
C PHE A 16 7.20 12.95 -3.10
N LYS A 17 5.92 13.16 -3.46
CA LYS A 17 5.38 12.87 -4.80
C LYS A 17 5.72 11.44 -5.24
N PHE A 18 5.65 10.50 -4.30
CA PHE A 18 6.12 9.13 -4.49
C PHE A 18 5.46 8.42 -5.68
N GLU A 19 4.20 8.75 -5.98
CA GLU A 19 3.49 8.27 -7.17
C GLU A 19 4.31 8.48 -8.46
N ARG A 20 4.94 9.65 -8.65
CA ARG A 20 5.76 9.94 -9.85
C ARG A 20 7.02 9.09 -9.87
N VAL A 21 7.67 8.94 -8.72
CA VAL A 21 8.90 8.14 -8.58
C VAL A 21 8.59 6.67 -8.87
N PHE A 22 7.50 6.15 -8.32
CA PHE A 22 7.03 4.80 -8.57
C PHE A 22 6.70 4.58 -10.05
N SER A 23 5.89 5.46 -10.65
CA SER A 23 5.52 5.33 -12.07
C SER A 23 6.72 5.44 -12.99
N GLN A 24 7.70 6.29 -12.68
CA GLN A 24 8.94 6.38 -13.44
C GLN A 24 9.79 5.11 -13.29
N ALA A 25 10.02 4.63 -12.08
CA ALA A 25 10.77 3.40 -11.84
C ALA A 25 10.11 2.19 -12.52
N PHE A 26 8.77 2.11 -12.47
CA PHE A 26 8.02 1.06 -13.15
C PHE A 26 8.17 1.15 -14.68
N LYS A 27 8.16 2.38 -15.23
CA LYS A 27 8.44 2.62 -16.65
C LYS A 27 9.86 2.20 -17.03
N GLU A 28 10.85 2.51 -16.22
CA GLU A 28 12.25 2.13 -16.50
C GLU A 28 12.46 0.61 -16.42
N LEU A 29 11.83 -0.07 -15.45
CA LEU A 29 11.99 -1.51 -15.26
C LEU A 29 11.21 -2.36 -16.28
N PHE A 30 10.00 -1.93 -16.64
CA PHE A 30 9.08 -2.74 -17.44
C PHE A 30 8.74 -2.13 -18.80
N ASN A 31 9.26 -0.95 -19.11
CA ASN A 31 8.92 -0.17 -20.31
C ASN A 31 7.40 0.04 -20.49
N LYS A 32 6.68 0.21 -19.37
CA LYS A 32 5.22 0.40 -19.33
C LYS A 32 4.83 1.58 -18.48
N GLU A 33 3.87 2.35 -18.96
CA GLU A 33 3.28 3.44 -18.19
C GLU A 33 2.23 2.91 -17.21
N VAL A 34 2.24 3.46 -16.00
CA VAL A 34 1.31 3.11 -14.93
C VAL A 34 0.40 4.30 -14.70
N SER A 35 -0.90 4.09 -14.84
CA SER A 35 -1.89 5.12 -14.51
C SER A 35 -1.95 5.34 -13.00
N SER A 36 -2.37 6.52 -12.56
CA SER A 36 -2.61 6.80 -11.14
C SER A 36 -3.57 5.76 -10.53
N ALA A 37 -4.62 5.36 -11.27
CA ALA A 37 -5.55 4.33 -10.83
C ALA A 37 -4.85 2.99 -10.57
N SER A 38 -3.94 2.58 -11.47
CA SER A 38 -3.14 1.37 -11.32
C SER A 38 -2.22 1.45 -10.10
N TYR A 39 -1.59 2.60 -9.85
CA TYR A 39 -0.77 2.84 -8.66
C TYR A 39 -1.58 2.62 -7.37
N TYR A 40 -2.72 3.31 -7.21
CA TYR A 40 -3.55 3.18 -6.01
C TYR A 40 -4.13 1.77 -5.86
N PHE A 41 -4.52 1.14 -6.97
CA PHE A 41 -5.02 -0.24 -6.95
C PHE A 41 -3.95 -1.23 -6.48
N LEU A 42 -2.69 -1.04 -6.88
CA LEU A 42 -1.58 -1.91 -6.50
C LEU A 42 -1.30 -1.82 -5.00
N PHE A 43 -1.32 -0.61 -4.42
CA PHE A 43 -1.22 -0.42 -2.98
C PHE A 43 -2.40 -0.99 -2.21
N PHE A 44 -3.63 -0.88 -2.74
CA PHE A 44 -4.80 -1.52 -2.17
C PHE A 44 -4.65 -3.05 -2.12
N VAL A 45 -4.22 -3.67 -3.22
CA VAL A 45 -3.98 -5.12 -3.29
C VAL A 45 -2.90 -5.56 -2.30
N ILE A 46 -1.79 -4.83 -2.19
CA ILE A 46 -0.73 -5.12 -1.21
C ILE A 46 -1.28 -5.05 0.22
N GLY A 47 -2.08 -4.02 0.53
CA GLY A 47 -2.70 -3.84 1.84
C GLY A 47 -3.64 -5.01 2.20
N VAL A 48 -4.57 -5.33 1.29
CA VAL A 48 -5.52 -6.45 1.47
C VAL A 48 -4.77 -7.77 1.63
N PHE A 49 -3.73 -8.00 0.84
CA PHE A 49 -2.94 -9.22 0.93
C PHE A 49 -2.22 -9.32 2.29
N GLY A 50 -1.65 -8.22 2.78
CA GLY A 50 -1.07 -8.15 4.12
C GLY A 50 -2.07 -8.50 5.23
N GLU A 51 -3.31 -8.00 5.13
CA GLU A 51 -4.37 -8.34 6.09
C GLU A 51 -4.75 -9.83 6.03
N ILE A 52 -4.89 -10.40 4.83
CA ILE A 52 -5.17 -11.84 4.66
C ILE A 52 -4.06 -12.69 5.29
N VAL A 53 -2.80 -12.33 5.07
CA VAL A 53 -1.66 -13.04 5.66
C VAL A 53 -1.71 -12.99 7.19
N LEU A 54 -1.96 -11.81 7.77
CA LEU A 54 -2.10 -11.65 9.22
C LEU A 54 -3.28 -12.46 9.79
N LEU A 55 -4.38 -12.54 9.04
CA LEU A 55 -5.55 -13.33 9.42
C LEU A 55 -5.24 -14.83 9.44
N ILE A 56 -4.55 -15.35 8.42
CA ILE A 56 -4.15 -16.77 8.37
C ILE A 56 -3.13 -17.11 9.47
N GLN A 57 -2.22 -16.19 9.80
CA GLN A 57 -1.24 -16.37 10.87
C GLN A 57 -1.84 -16.33 12.28
N GLY A 58 -3.13 -15.98 12.42
CA GLY A 58 -3.78 -15.78 13.72
C GLY A 58 -3.36 -14.49 14.44
N ALA A 59 -2.37 -13.76 13.92
CA ALA A 59 -1.84 -12.53 14.53
C ALA A 59 -2.71 -11.29 14.27
N TYR A 60 -3.71 -11.37 13.39
CA TYR A 60 -4.60 -10.25 13.09
C TYR A 60 -5.26 -9.66 14.35
N TYR A 61 -5.66 -10.52 15.29
CA TYR A 61 -6.27 -10.11 16.55
C TYR A 61 -5.26 -9.39 17.46
N ASP A 62 -4.00 -9.79 17.46
CA ASP A 62 -2.95 -9.18 18.29
C ASP A 62 -2.59 -7.76 17.82
N TYR A 63 -2.51 -7.54 16.51
CA TYR A 63 -2.11 -6.23 15.97
C TYR A 63 -3.25 -5.20 15.90
N PHE A 64 -4.51 -5.66 15.78
CA PHE A 64 -5.63 -4.76 15.50
C PHE A 64 -6.76 -4.78 16.53
N LEU A 65 -6.85 -5.83 17.37
CA LEU A 65 -7.94 -6.02 18.33
C LEU A 65 -7.46 -6.24 19.78
N GLN A 66 -6.16 -6.09 20.07
CA GLN A 66 -5.68 -6.09 21.45
C GLN A 66 -6.36 -4.98 22.26
N LYS A 67 -7.02 -5.40 23.33
CA LYS A 67 -7.66 -4.55 24.34
C LYS A 67 -6.67 -4.21 25.43
#